data_AF-A0A2S9XBS0-F1
#
_entry.id   AF-A0A2S9XBS0-F1
#
_cell.length_a   1.000
_cell.length_b   1.000
_cell.length_c   1.000
_cell.angle_alpha   90.00
_cell.angle_beta   90.00
_cell.angle_gamma   90.00
#
_symmetry.space_group_name_H-M   'P 1'
#
loop_
_entity.id
_entity.type
_entity.pdbx_description
1 polymer ?
#
loop_
_entity_poly.entity_id
_entity_poly.type
_entity_poly.pdbx_seq_one_letter_code
_entity_poly.pdbx_strand_id
1 'polypeptide(L)'
;MSAPLRRAPALLVSALFVAAAVWPALREPPRDSFPLSNYPMFSTVRDKPWLDVIVGFDAEGEEHEIRPNLVANIEVMQAAQTIRRAVRARRAKLLCARVAERVAADGELGHIVRLEVQRRRFDPRTYFLDPEVDPDGATPLAVRRKARCRVPVAKDRS
;
A
#
# COMPACT_ATOMS: atom_id res chain seq x y z
N MET A 1 24.89 45.50 -43.43
CA MET A 1 24.56 44.08 -43.20
C MET A 1 24.76 43.77 -41.73
N SER A 2 23.72 43.88 -40.89
CA SER A 2 23.83 43.69 -39.43
C SER A 2 22.57 42.98 -38.88
N ALA A 3 22.19 41.87 -39.50
CA ALA A 3 21.02 41.08 -39.09
C ALA A 3 21.28 39.90 -38.13
N PRO A 4 22.50 39.32 -37.96
CA PRO A 4 22.62 38.08 -37.17
C PRO A 4 22.57 38.32 -35.65
N LEU A 5 23.09 39.45 -35.15
CA LEU A 5 23.18 39.70 -33.71
C LEU A 5 21.81 39.90 -33.01
N ARG A 6 20.78 40.40 -33.72
CA ARG A 6 19.44 40.57 -33.13
C ARG A 6 18.66 39.26 -32.99
N ARG A 7 19.02 38.23 -33.77
CA ARG A 7 18.38 36.90 -33.73
C ARG A 7 19.06 35.95 -32.76
N ALA A 8 20.33 36.17 -32.46
CA ALA A 8 21.09 35.42 -31.45
C ALA A 8 20.37 35.27 -30.10
N PRO A 9 19.80 36.33 -29.48
CA PRO A 9 19.08 36.18 -28.21
C PRO A 9 17.80 35.35 -28.35
N ALA A 10 17.06 35.52 -29.45
CA ALA A 10 15.84 34.74 -29.70
C ALA A 10 16.15 33.25 -29.89
N LEU A 11 17.21 32.93 -30.65
CA LEU A 11 17.66 31.55 -30.86
C LEU A 11 18.14 30.90 -29.56
N LEU A 12 18.86 31.65 -28.71
CA LEU A 12 19.27 31.18 -27.39
C LEU A 12 18.07 30.85 -26.50
N VAL A 13 17.07 31.74 -26.46
CA VAL A 13 15.85 31.52 -25.67
C VAL A 13 15.09 30.30 -26.20
N SER A 14 14.90 30.17 -27.51
CA SER A 14 14.25 29.00 -28.11
C SER A 14 14.99 27.70 -27.79
N ALA A 15 16.32 27.68 -27.90
CA ALA A 15 17.13 26.52 -27.53
C ALA A 15 16.99 26.16 -26.04
N LEU A 16 16.92 27.16 -25.17
CA LEU A 16 16.70 26.98 -23.73
C LEU A 16 15.35 26.35 -23.42
N PHE A 17 14.27 26.79 -24.09
CA PHE A 17 12.94 26.20 -23.94
C PHE A 17 12.88 24.75 -24.46
N VAL A 18 13.50 24.47 -25.61
CA VAL A 18 13.58 23.10 -26.14
C VAL A 18 14.38 22.21 -25.19
N ALA A 19 15.54 22.67 -24.71
CA ALA A 19 16.34 21.94 -23.74
C ALA A 19 15.54 21.68 -22.45
N ALA A 20 14.83 22.69 -21.93
CA ALA A 20 13.98 22.54 -20.75
C ALA A 20 12.84 21.52 -20.97
N ALA A 21 12.24 21.47 -22.17
CA ALA A 21 11.17 20.53 -22.49
C ALA A 21 11.66 19.08 -22.68
N VAL A 22 12.86 18.88 -23.23
CA VAL A 22 13.44 17.53 -23.46
C VAL A 22 14.14 17.00 -22.22
N TRP A 23 14.66 17.87 -21.36
CA TRP A 23 15.41 17.49 -20.16
C TRP A 23 14.73 16.47 -19.24
N PRO A 24 13.40 16.54 -18.97
CA PRO A 24 12.71 15.51 -18.19
C PRO A 24 12.69 14.13 -18.83
N ALA A 25 12.74 14.03 -20.17
CA ALA A 25 12.74 12.75 -20.89
C ALA A 25 14.10 12.02 -20.81
N LEU A 26 15.18 12.75 -20.49
CA LEU A 26 16.54 12.21 -20.37
C LEU A 26 16.91 11.81 -18.93
N ARG A 27 16.01 11.97 -17.95
CA ARG A 27 16.25 11.61 -16.54
C ARG A 27 15.85 10.16 -16.24
N GLU A 28 16.73 9.42 -15.58
CA GLU A 28 16.44 8.09 -15.02
C GLU A 28 16.49 8.12 -13.48
N PRO A 29 15.43 7.66 -12.77
CA PRO A 29 14.10 7.34 -13.28
C PRO A 29 13.35 8.62 -13.70
N PRO A 30 12.44 8.55 -14.69
CA PRO A 30 11.60 9.66 -15.08
C PRO A 30 10.70 10.04 -13.89
N ARG A 31 11.02 11.16 -13.25
CA ARG A 31 10.18 11.74 -12.19
C ARG A 31 9.18 12.69 -12.83
N ASP A 32 7.90 12.35 -12.73
CA ASP A 32 6.80 13.25 -13.04
C ASP A 32 6.82 14.39 -12.02
N SER A 33 7.00 15.62 -12.49
CA SER A 33 7.03 16.81 -11.64
C SER A 33 6.44 17.98 -12.43
N PHE A 34 5.43 18.60 -11.84
CA PHE A 34 4.83 19.83 -12.37
C PHE A 34 5.89 20.94 -12.50
N PRO A 35 5.90 21.76 -13.57
CA PRO A 35 4.90 21.89 -14.64
C PRO A 35 5.19 21.08 -15.93
N LEU A 36 6.37 20.50 -16.06
CA LEU A 36 6.78 19.72 -17.24
C LEU A 36 6.53 18.24 -16.99
N SER A 37 5.25 17.87 -16.87
CA SER A 37 4.84 16.47 -16.77
C SER A 37 5.18 15.78 -18.09
N ASN A 38 6.24 14.98 -18.09
CA ASN A 38 6.31 13.91 -19.07
C ASN A 38 5.09 13.00 -18.79
N TYR A 39 4.55 12.29 -19.76
CA TYR A 39 3.32 11.49 -19.60
C TYR A 39 3.56 10.02 -19.16
N PRO A 40 4.56 9.62 -18.31
CA PRO A 40 4.85 8.21 -18.06
C PRO A 40 3.94 7.61 -16.97
N MET A 41 2.79 8.22 -16.66
CA MET A 41 1.85 7.79 -15.60
C MET A 41 1.41 6.31 -15.72
N PHE A 42 1.68 5.65 -16.85
CA PHE A 42 1.31 4.26 -17.12
C PHE A 42 2.43 3.37 -17.69
N SER A 43 3.62 3.89 -18.01
CA SER A 43 4.68 3.12 -18.68
C SER A 43 5.80 2.64 -17.76
N THR A 44 5.85 3.13 -16.52
CA THR A 44 6.89 2.79 -15.56
C THR A 44 6.43 1.72 -14.58
N VAL A 45 7.28 0.72 -14.35
CA VAL A 45 7.02 -0.34 -13.38
C VAL A 45 6.95 0.30 -11.99
N ARG A 46 5.75 0.40 -11.43
CA ARG A 46 5.56 0.80 -10.03
C ARG A 46 6.24 -0.24 -9.13
N ASP A 47 7.04 0.24 -8.19
CA ASP A 47 7.64 -0.60 -7.16
C ASP A 47 6.59 -1.47 -6.48
N LYS A 48 6.94 -2.74 -6.21
CA LYS A 48 6.10 -3.71 -5.48
C LYS A 48 5.90 -3.24 -4.04
N PRO A 49 4.73 -2.68 -3.68
CA PRO A 49 4.58 -1.91 -2.44
C PRO A 49 4.48 -2.84 -1.23
N TRP A 50 4.89 -2.33 -0.07
CA TRP A 50 4.60 -2.96 1.22
C TRP A 50 3.30 -2.40 1.79
N LEU A 51 2.37 -3.30 2.11
CA LEU A 51 1.09 -3.00 2.75
C LEU A 51 1.10 -3.52 4.19
N ASP A 52 0.61 -2.70 5.13
CA ASP A 52 0.44 -3.12 6.52
C ASP A 52 -1.01 -3.60 6.70
N VAL A 53 -1.20 -4.86 7.10
CA VAL A 53 -2.51 -5.52 7.24
C VAL A 53 -2.65 -6.19 8.61
N ILE A 54 -3.88 -6.55 8.98
CA ILE A 54 -4.16 -7.43 10.11
C ILE A 54 -4.96 -8.62 9.62
N VAL A 55 -4.54 -9.82 10.01
CA VAL A 55 -5.17 -11.07 9.62
C VAL A 55 -5.45 -11.92 10.85
N GLY A 56 -6.52 -12.72 10.77
CA GLY A 56 -6.89 -13.70 11.77
C GLY A 56 -6.41 -15.09 11.41
N PHE A 57 -6.28 -15.92 12.43
CA PHE A 57 -6.02 -17.34 12.30
C PHE A 57 -6.95 -18.10 13.23
N ASP A 58 -7.52 -19.19 12.74
CA ASP A 58 -8.27 -20.16 13.53
C ASP A 58 -7.35 -21.16 14.26
N ALA A 59 -7.94 -22.20 14.85
CA ALA A 59 -7.22 -23.21 15.63
C ALA A 59 -6.38 -24.13 14.73
N GLU A 60 -6.84 -24.35 13.49
CA GLU A 60 -6.20 -25.15 12.45
C GLU A 60 -5.04 -24.40 11.79
N GLY A 61 -5.00 -23.08 11.95
CA GLY A 61 -3.99 -22.20 11.39
C GLY A 61 -4.33 -21.66 10.01
N GLU A 62 -5.58 -21.80 9.57
CA GLU A 62 -6.10 -21.17 8.36
C GLU A 62 -6.18 -19.66 8.57
N GLU A 63 -5.88 -18.91 7.50
CA GLU A 63 -5.88 -17.44 7.55
C GLU A 63 -7.25 -16.88 7.16
N HIS A 64 -7.77 -15.98 7.98
CA HIS A 64 -9.06 -15.32 7.78
C HIS A 64 -8.89 -13.80 7.66
N GLU A 65 -9.61 -13.18 6.72
CA GLU A 65 -9.62 -11.73 6.57
C GLU A 65 -10.33 -11.05 7.75
N ILE A 66 -9.72 -9.99 8.28
CA ILE A 66 -10.36 -9.17 9.31
C ILE A 66 -11.01 -7.95 8.66
N ARG A 67 -12.32 -7.85 8.82
CA ARG A 67 -13.12 -6.75 8.29
C ARG A 67 -12.63 -5.36 8.75
N PRO A 68 -12.67 -4.33 7.88
CA PRO A 68 -12.24 -2.97 8.22
C PRO A 68 -12.90 -2.37 9.47
N ASN A 69 -14.19 -2.67 9.68
CA ASN A 69 -14.98 -2.16 10.81
C ASN A 69 -14.43 -2.58 12.18
N LEU A 70 -13.85 -3.78 12.29
CA LEU A 70 -13.21 -4.25 13.51
C LEU A 70 -11.86 -3.57 13.76
N VAL A 71 -11.23 -3.03 12.72
CA VAL A 71 -9.95 -2.30 12.83
C VAL A 71 -10.19 -0.83 13.15
N ALA A 72 -11.05 -0.16 12.37
CA ALA A 72 -11.37 1.24 12.54
C ALA A 72 -12.86 1.52 12.27
N ASN A 73 -13.30 1.38 11.02
CA ASN A 73 -14.65 1.59 10.54
C ASN A 73 -14.82 0.94 9.16
N ILE A 74 -15.98 1.11 8.53
CA ILE A 74 -16.30 0.50 7.23
C ILE A 74 -15.38 0.96 6.08
N GLU A 75 -14.70 2.11 6.21
CA GLU A 75 -13.85 2.67 5.17
C GLU A 75 -12.49 1.96 5.14
N VAL A 76 -12.27 1.13 4.11
CA VAL A 76 -11.07 0.31 3.92
C VAL A 76 -9.78 1.14 4.03
N MET A 77 -9.74 2.32 3.42
CA MET A 77 -8.55 3.18 3.45
C MET A 77 -8.27 3.77 4.84
N GLN A 78 -9.31 4.02 5.64
CA GLN A 78 -9.13 4.50 7.01
C GLN A 78 -8.63 3.38 7.93
N ALA A 79 -9.12 2.16 7.76
CA ALA A 79 -8.60 0.98 8.44
C ALA A 79 -7.12 0.75 8.10
N ALA A 80 -6.77 0.75 6.80
CA ALA A 80 -5.38 0.61 6.34
C ALA A 80 -4.47 1.70 6.93
N GLN A 81 -4.92 2.96 6.93
CA GLN A 81 -4.14 4.06 7.50
C GLN A 81 -3.99 3.95 9.02
N THR A 82 -5.01 3.42 9.72
CA THR A 82 -4.95 3.13 11.16
C THR A 82 -3.87 2.09 11.47
N ILE A 83 -3.82 1.00 10.70
CA ILE A 83 -2.77 -0.03 10.84
C ILE A 83 -1.40 0.57 10.57
N ARG A 84 -1.25 1.28 9.44
CA ARG A 84 0.02 1.92 9.05
C ARG A 84 0.52 2.93 10.09
N ARG A 85 -0.38 3.72 10.69
CA ARG A 85 -0.04 4.65 11.80
C ARG A 85 0.43 3.89 13.03
N ALA A 86 -0.26 2.82 13.42
CA ALA A 86 0.14 2.00 14.57
C ALA A 86 1.49 1.31 14.36
N VAL A 87 1.77 0.77 13.17
CA VAL A 87 3.07 0.16 12.84
C VAL A 87 4.19 1.20 12.89
N ARG A 88 4.01 2.37 12.26
CA ARG A 88 5.01 3.46 12.30
C ARG A 88 5.28 3.95 13.72
N ALA A 89 4.24 4.08 14.54
CA ALA A 89 4.36 4.49 15.93
C ALA A 89 4.87 3.38 16.87
N ARG A 90 5.25 2.19 16.37
CA ARG A 90 5.63 1.00 17.16
C ARG A 90 4.55 0.54 18.16
N ARG A 91 3.28 0.82 17.84
CA ARG A 91 2.09 0.45 18.64
C ARG A 91 1.31 -0.73 18.04
N ALA A 92 1.92 -1.52 17.15
CA ALA A 92 1.27 -2.66 16.50
C ALA A 92 0.70 -3.67 17.52
N LYS A 93 1.40 -3.93 18.64
CA LYS A 93 0.91 -4.82 19.71
C LYS A 93 -0.36 -4.30 20.38
N LEU A 94 -0.44 -2.99 20.65
CA LEU A 94 -1.62 -2.35 21.23
C LEU A 94 -2.81 -2.29 20.26
N LEU A 95 -2.55 -2.12 18.96
CA LEU A 95 -3.60 -2.23 17.95
C LEU A 95 -4.11 -3.67 17.88
N CYS A 96 -3.22 -4.66 17.82
CA CYS A 96 -3.57 -6.08 17.78
C CYS A 96 -4.53 -6.43 18.93
N ALA A 97 -4.17 -6.08 20.18
CA ALA A 97 -4.99 -6.38 21.35
C ALA A 97 -6.41 -5.76 21.27
N ARG A 98 -6.51 -4.49 20.84
CA ARG A 98 -7.82 -3.81 20.70
C ARG A 98 -8.69 -4.43 19.61
N VAL A 99 -8.09 -4.86 18.50
CA VAL A 99 -8.85 -5.55 17.45
C VAL A 99 -9.25 -6.95 17.92
N ALA A 100 -8.39 -7.64 18.66
CA ALA A 100 -8.69 -8.95 19.24
C ALA A 100 -9.90 -8.90 20.19
N GLU A 101 -10.03 -7.85 21.02
CA GLU A 101 -11.22 -7.64 21.85
C GLU A 101 -12.50 -7.46 21.03
N ARG A 102 -12.42 -6.75 19.90
CA ARG A 102 -13.59 -6.56 19.01
C ARG A 102 -13.95 -7.83 18.25
N VAL A 103 -12.95 -8.58 17.79
CA VAL A 103 -13.12 -9.89 17.14
C VAL A 103 -13.76 -10.87 18.13
N ALA A 104 -13.33 -10.89 19.40
CA ALA A 104 -13.93 -11.73 20.43
C ALA A 104 -15.40 -11.38 20.71
N ALA A 105 -15.82 -10.14 20.48
CA ALA A 105 -17.20 -9.70 20.63
C ALA A 105 -18.05 -9.92 19.36
N ASP A 106 -17.42 -10.31 18.24
CA ASP A 106 -18.07 -10.56 16.97
C ASP A 106 -18.43 -12.04 16.85
N GLY A 107 -19.73 -12.36 16.84
CA GLY A 107 -20.21 -13.74 16.83
C GLY A 107 -19.84 -14.52 15.57
N GLU A 108 -19.58 -13.86 14.44
CA GLU A 108 -19.23 -14.53 13.18
C GLU A 108 -17.76 -14.93 13.13
N LEU A 109 -16.90 -14.22 13.87
CA LEU A 109 -15.45 -14.47 13.94
C LEU A 109 -15.04 -15.24 15.20
N GLY A 110 -15.98 -15.88 15.88
CA GLY A 110 -15.71 -16.66 17.10
C GLY A 110 -14.72 -17.82 16.93
N HIS A 111 -14.49 -18.27 15.69
CA HIS A 111 -13.51 -19.31 15.35
C HIS A 111 -12.07 -18.79 15.33
N ILE A 112 -11.85 -17.46 15.28
CA ILE A 112 -10.51 -16.87 15.22
C ILE A 112 -9.88 -16.87 16.61
N VAL A 113 -8.74 -17.55 16.77
CA VAL A 113 -8.03 -17.69 18.05
C VAL A 113 -6.83 -16.75 18.18
N ARG A 114 -6.32 -16.23 17.05
CA ARG A 114 -5.10 -15.42 17.02
C ARG A 114 -5.14 -14.39 15.90
N LEU A 115 -4.61 -13.19 16.17
CA LEU A 115 -4.39 -12.17 15.16
C LEU A 115 -2.90 -11.90 14.93
N GLU A 116 -2.57 -11.47 13.72
CA GLU A 116 -1.25 -10.93 13.40
C GLU A 116 -1.35 -9.60 12.65
N VAL A 117 -0.59 -8.61 13.13
CA VAL A 117 -0.32 -7.41 12.34
C VAL A 117 0.90 -7.72 11.48
N GLN A 118 0.72 -7.69 10.17
CA GLN A 118 1.72 -8.06 9.19
C GLN A 118 2.02 -6.91 8.26
N ARG A 119 3.22 -6.94 7.68
CA ARG A 119 3.59 -6.12 6.53
C ARG A 119 3.85 -7.07 5.35
N ARG A 120 3.05 -6.95 4.29
CA ARG A 120 3.06 -7.83 3.12
C ARG A 120 3.50 -7.10 1.86
N ARG A 121 4.17 -7.80 0.95
CA ARG A 121 4.58 -7.27 -0.35
C ARG A 121 3.88 -8.06 -1.45
N PHE A 122 3.24 -7.36 -2.39
CA PHE A 122 2.51 -7.98 -3.51
C PHE A 122 3.10 -7.54 -4.85
N ASP A 123 2.90 -8.34 -5.90
CA ASP A 123 3.12 -7.90 -7.29
C ASP A 123 1.79 -7.32 -7.82
N PRO A 124 1.69 -6.00 -8.07
CA PRO A 124 0.44 -5.41 -8.56
C PRO A 124 -0.01 -5.97 -9.92
N ARG A 125 0.87 -6.65 -10.66
CA ARG A 125 0.55 -7.23 -11.97
C ARG A 125 -0.25 -8.52 -11.87
N THR A 126 -0.02 -9.31 -10.83
CA THR A 126 -0.66 -10.62 -10.64
C THR A 126 -1.80 -10.54 -9.61
N TYR A 127 -1.72 -9.61 -8.65
CA TYR A 127 -2.68 -9.50 -7.56
C TYR A 127 -4.16 -9.36 -7.98
N PHE A 128 -4.41 -8.71 -9.12
CA PHE A 128 -5.77 -8.46 -9.62
C PHE A 128 -6.20 -9.44 -10.72
N LEU A 129 -5.38 -10.43 -11.04
CA LEU A 129 -5.78 -11.48 -11.97
C LEU A 129 -6.81 -12.39 -11.31
N ASP A 130 -7.66 -12.99 -12.13
CA ASP A 130 -8.61 -13.99 -11.68
C ASP A 130 -7.85 -15.18 -11.04
N PRO A 131 -8.27 -15.69 -9.88
CA PRO A 131 -7.66 -16.87 -9.28
C PRO A 131 -7.65 -18.11 -10.18
N GLU A 132 -8.56 -18.21 -11.16
CA GLU A 132 -8.52 -19.28 -12.17
C GLU A 132 -7.33 -19.14 -13.13
N VAL A 133 -6.87 -17.90 -13.36
CA VAL A 133 -5.74 -17.57 -14.24
C VAL A 133 -4.42 -17.63 -13.48
N ASP A 134 -4.40 -17.10 -12.26
CA ASP A 134 -3.23 -17.11 -11.38
C ASP A 134 -3.66 -17.37 -9.92
N PRO A 135 -3.69 -18.65 -9.49
CA PRO A 135 -4.14 -19.00 -8.14
C PRO A 135 -3.24 -18.43 -7.05
N ASP A 136 -1.98 -18.12 -7.37
CA ASP A 136 -1.00 -17.56 -6.43
C ASP A 136 -0.90 -16.03 -6.54
N GLY A 137 -1.67 -15.38 -7.41
CA GLY A 137 -1.57 -13.95 -7.69
C GLY A 137 -1.79 -13.09 -6.44
N ALA A 138 -2.70 -13.50 -5.57
CA ALA A 138 -3.00 -12.87 -4.29
C ALA A 138 -2.04 -13.26 -3.16
N THR A 139 -1.13 -14.21 -3.38
CA THR A 139 -0.15 -14.66 -2.38
C THR A 139 0.94 -13.59 -2.20
N PRO A 140 1.25 -13.15 -0.97
CA PRO A 140 2.27 -12.15 -0.73
C PRO A 140 3.67 -12.69 -1.04
N LEU A 141 4.43 -11.96 -1.85
CA LEU A 141 5.83 -12.24 -2.18
C LEU A 141 6.75 -12.24 -0.94
N ALA A 142 6.38 -11.47 0.08
CA ALA A 142 7.10 -11.42 1.34
C ALA A 142 6.19 -10.97 2.47
N VAL A 143 6.35 -11.59 3.64
CA VAL A 143 5.59 -11.29 4.86
C VAL A 143 6.55 -10.95 6.00
N ARG A 144 6.27 -9.86 6.71
CA ARG A 144 6.99 -9.45 7.92
C ARG A 144 5.99 -9.22 9.05
N ARG A 145 5.97 -10.12 10.02
CA ARG A 145 5.14 -9.97 11.22
C ARG A 145 5.64 -8.80 12.09
N LYS A 146 4.71 -7.92 12.48
CA LYS A 146 4.96 -6.76 13.36
C LYS A 146 4.45 -6.98 14.77
N ALA A 147 3.34 -7.68 14.91
CA ALA A 147 2.79 -8.09 16.20
C ALA A 147 1.96 -9.37 16.06
N ARG A 148 1.79 -10.06 17.18
CA ARG A 148 0.91 -11.23 17.33
C ARG A 148 0.18 -11.09 18.66
N CYS A 149 -1.11 -11.43 18.70
CA CYS A 149 -1.92 -11.46 19.91
C CYS A 149 -2.95 -12.59 19.83
N ARG A 150 -3.38 -13.11 20.98
CA ARG A 150 -4.48 -14.08 21.05
C ARG A 150 -5.82 -13.33 21.11
N VAL A 151 -6.84 -13.92 20.53
CA VAL A 151 -8.22 -13.48 20.73
C VAL A 151 -8.68 -13.98 22.10
N PRO A 152 -9.16 -13.10 22.99
CA PRO A 152 -9.71 -13.54 24.27
C PRO A 152 -10.99 -14.35 24.04
N VAL A 153 -11.19 -15.40 24.83
CA VAL A 153 -12.45 -16.17 24.79
C VAL A 153 -13.58 -15.23 25.21
N ALA A 154 -14.66 -15.18 24.43
CA ALA A 154 -15.85 -14.44 24.79
C ALA A 154 -16.32 -14.92 26.17
N LYS A 155 -16.39 -14.00 27.14
CA LYS A 155 -17.07 -14.30 28.41
C LYS A 155 -18.55 -14.38 28.09
N ASP A 156 -19.15 -15.55 28.27
CA ASP A 156 -20.61 -15.69 28.33
C ASP A 156 -21.15 -14.62 29.27
N ARG A 157 -21.89 -13.66 28.71
CA ARG A 157 -22.70 -12.74 29.51
C ARG A 157 -23.96 -13.49 29.86
N SER A 158 -23.92 -14.21 30.99
CA SER A 158 -25.13 -14.63 31.72
C SER A 158 -25.85 -13.42 32.31
#